data_AF-A0A1L8QRB6-F1
#
_entry.id   AF-A0A1L8QRB6-F1
#
_cell.length_a   1.000
_cell.length_b   1.000
_cell.length_c   1.000
_cell.angle_alpha   90.00
_cell.angle_beta   90.00
_cell.angle_gamma   90.00
#
_symmetry.space_group_name_H-M   'P 1'
#
loop_
_entity.id
_entity.type
_entity.pdbx_description
1 polymer ?
#
loop_
_entity_poly.entity_id
_entity_poly.type
_entity_poly.pdbx_seq_one_letter_code
_entity_poly.pdbx_strand_id
1 'polypeptide(L)'
;MDQIDPLFSEKLNVKQLTQWHEDLGGDFEVFEAVSQALKQLPEEWTRLPFFAYQQTGDTHFFDETKMGGRLLLQMLTALSRRTENDKKISIVEEKNIILNEFQLLRDDIHNFVSVRGLVAEKNKIISQMWRNAWSEGVTWNVPLKEILRMDSIYPGHGNKVLIIENSAVYSVLLELVPEIAIICSSGQFTYAVWQLLRKLSENNVKLYYSGDLDPEGLLMAQKVIEMFPEQAQTIGMSLESYQVGKQLSKLLPQQLKQLQKINNKELKIIAEKMEISHIKAYQEGYLDIILTEINEKMQN
;
A
#
# COMPACT_ATOMS: atom_id res chain seq x y z
N MET A 1 -31.55 0.22 24.22
CA MET A 1 -30.14 0.66 24.26
C MET A 1 -29.38 0.06 25.44
N ASP A 2 -30.02 -0.23 26.57
CA ASP A 2 -29.37 -0.83 27.76
C ASP A 2 -28.80 -2.25 27.56
N GLN A 3 -29.12 -2.91 26.43
CA GLN A 3 -28.57 -4.22 26.03
C GLN A 3 -27.30 -4.09 25.17
N ILE A 4 -26.96 -2.88 24.71
CA ILE A 4 -25.75 -2.64 23.91
C ILE A 4 -24.57 -2.48 24.87
N ASP A 5 -23.44 -3.13 24.56
CA ASP A 5 -22.22 -3.02 25.35
C ASP A 5 -21.82 -1.54 25.53
N PRO A 6 -21.50 -1.07 26.76
CA PRO A 6 -21.14 0.31 27.02
C PRO A 6 -20.03 0.87 26.12
N LEU A 7 -19.15 0.01 25.61
CA LEU A 7 -18.10 0.38 24.67
C LEU A 7 -18.63 1.08 23.42
N PHE A 8 -19.78 0.64 22.86
CA PHE A 8 -20.36 1.30 21.70
C PHE A 8 -20.84 2.71 22.03
N SER A 9 -21.45 2.89 23.20
CA SER A 9 -21.92 4.20 23.68
C SER A 9 -20.77 5.15 24.04
N GLU A 10 -19.60 4.62 24.36
CA GLU A 10 -18.38 5.42 24.57
C GLU A 10 -17.78 5.91 23.25
N LYS A 11 -17.81 5.07 22.20
CA LYS A 11 -17.11 5.34 20.93
C LYS A 11 -17.98 5.91 19.83
N LEU A 12 -19.28 5.67 19.86
CA LEU A 12 -20.25 6.14 18.86
C LEU A 12 -21.18 7.17 19.48
N ASN A 13 -21.51 8.22 18.72
CA ASN A 13 -22.49 9.19 19.18
C ASN A 13 -23.93 8.64 19.06
N VAL A 14 -24.86 9.28 19.77
CA VAL A 14 -26.28 8.87 19.81
C VAL A 14 -26.87 8.73 18.41
N LYS A 15 -26.55 9.65 17.49
CA LYS A 15 -27.06 9.59 16.11
C LYS A 15 -26.57 8.33 15.38
N GLN A 16 -25.30 7.97 15.53
CA GLN A 16 -24.74 6.75 14.93
C GLN A 16 -25.38 5.49 15.53
N LEU A 17 -25.58 5.44 16.84
CA LEU A 17 -26.21 4.30 17.51
C LEU A 17 -27.68 4.12 17.10
N THR A 18 -28.43 5.22 17.02
CA THR A 18 -29.81 5.19 16.53
C THR A 18 -29.87 4.68 15.09
N GLN A 19 -28.99 5.17 14.21
CA GLN A 19 -28.93 4.69 12.82
C GLN A 19 -28.65 3.19 12.75
N TRP A 20 -27.69 2.68 13.51
CA TRP A 20 -27.40 1.24 13.53
C TRP A 20 -28.57 0.42 14.06
N HIS A 21 -29.24 0.89 15.11
CA HIS A 21 -30.42 0.23 15.64
C HIS A 21 -31.55 0.16 14.60
N GLU A 22 -31.76 1.23 13.83
CA GLU A 22 -32.71 1.27 12.72
C GLU A 22 -32.30 0.34 11.56
N ASP A 23 -31.04 0.40 11.13
CA ASP A 23 -30.52 -0.39 10.00
C ASP A 23 -30.54 -1.90 10.28
N LEU A 24 -30.38 -2.28 11.56
CA LEU A 24 -30.45 -3.67 12.02
C LEU A 24 -31.89 -4.12 12.33
N GLY A 25 -32.89 -3.25 12.20
CA GLY A 25 -34.28 -3.58 12.49
C GLY A 25 -34.54 -3.93 13.96
N GLY A 26 -33.70 -3.42 14.88
CA GLY A 26 -33.75 -3.76 16.31
C GLY A 26 -33.14 -5.12 16.66
N ASP A 27 -32.45 -5.79 15.73
CA ASP A 27 -31.68 -7.00 15.99
C ASP A 27 -30.35 -6.67 16.70
N PHE A 28 -30.17 -7.23 17.89
CA PHE A 28 -28.98 -7.03 18.71
C PHE A 28 -27.89 -8.09 18.49
N GLU A 29 -28.15 -9.17 17.74
CA GLU A 29 -27.17 -10.24 17.50
C GLU A 29 -25.88 -9.70 16.87
N VAL A 30 -25.99 -8.71 15.97
CA VAL A 30 -24.83 -8.06 15.36
C VAL A 30 -24.03 -7.24 16.38
N PHE A 31 -24.70 -6.54 17.30
CA PHE A 31 -24.02 -5.80 18.38
C PHE A 31 -23.32 -6.75 19.36
N GLU A 32 -23.97 -7.85 19.71
CA GLU A 32 -23.41 -8.87 20.59
C GLU A 32 -22.19 -9.55 19.96
N ALA A 33 -22.30 -9.99 18.70
CA ALA A 33 -21.20 -10.60 17.96
C ALA A 33 -20.00 -9.66 17.82
N VAL A 34 -20.23 -8.38 17.50
CA VAL A 34 -19.15 -7.38 17.42
C VAL A 34 -18.57 -7.09 18.80
N SER A 35 -19.38 -7.00 19.86
CA SER A 35 -18.89 -6.83 21.24
C SER A 35 -17.95 -7.97 21.64
N GLN A 36 -18.36 -9.22 21.40
CA GLN A 36 -17.56 -10.39 21.71
C GLN A 36 -16.24 -10.39 20.92
N ALA A 37 -16.31 -10.11 19.61
CA ALA A 37 -15.13 -10.01 18.77
C ALA A 37 -14.14 -8.93 19.27
N LEU A 38 -14.63 -7.74 19.66
CA LEU A 38 -13.78 -6.67 20.20
C LEU A 38 -13.08 -7.06 21.51
N LYS A 39 -13.71 -7.90 22.34
CA LYS A 39 -13.11 -8.41 23.59
C LYS A 39 -12.10 -9.52 23.36
N GLN A 40 -12.15 -10.20 22.21
CA GLN A 40 -11.31 -11.34 21.86
C GLN A 40 -10.38 -11.03 20.68
N LEU A 41 -10.03 -9.75 20.49
CA LEU A 41 -9.10 -9.37 19.43
C LEU A 41 -7.78 -10.15 19.57
N PRO A 42 -7.22 -10.62 18.44
CA PRO A 42 -6.11 -11.56 18.49
C PRO A 42 -4.80 -10.89 18.90
N GLU A 43 -3.98 -11.63 19.66
CA GLU A 43 -2.61 -11.25 20.03
C GLU A 43 -1.56 -11.67 19.00
N GLU A 44 -1.95 -12.55 18.07
CA GLU A 44 -1.15 -12.96 16.91
C GLU A 44 -1.91 -12.75 15.58
N TRP A 45 -1.18 -12.54 14.49
CA TRP A 45 -1.75 -12.35 13.15
C TRP A 45 -2.79 -13.42 12.78
N THR A 46 -4.04 -13.01 12.66
CA THR A 46 -5.18 -13.91 12.41
C THR A 46 -5.95 -13.47 11.17
N ARG A 47 -6.38 -14.42 10.35
CA ARG A 47 -7.18 -14.13 9.15
C ARG A 47 -8.61 -13.81 9.54
N LEU A 48 -9.15 -12.71 9.02
CA LEU A 48 -10.49 -12.21 9.34
C LEU A 48 -11.57 -13.29 9.13
N PRO A 49 -11.56 -14.12 8.07
CA PRO A 49 -12.57 -15.18 7.93
C PRO A 49 -12.52 -16.26 9.01
N PHE A 50 -11.31 -16.60 9.48
CA PHE A 50 -11.14 -17.58 10.57
C PHE A 50 -11.56 -16.97 11.90
N PHE A 51 -11.19 -15.71 12.14
CA PHE A 51 -11.64 -14.96 13.30
C PHE A 51 -13.18 -14.83 13.33
N ALA A 52 -13.79 -14.48 12.20
CA ALA A 52 -15.25 -14.40 12.07
C ALA A 52 -15.93 -15.74 12.42
N TYR A 53 -15.40 -16.85 11.91
CA TYR A 53 -15.91 -18.18 12.25
C TYR A 53 -15.74 -18.52 13.74
N GLN A 54 -14.61 -18.19 14.35
CA GLN A 54 -14.37 -18.43 15.78
C GLN A 54 -15.35 -17.64 16.66
N GLN A 55 -15.68 -16.41 16.27
CA GLN A 55 -16.56 -15.54 17.05
C GLN A 55 -18.05 -15.80 16.81
N THR A 56 -18.43 -16.24 15.60
CA THR A 56 -19.85 -16.24 15.16
C THR A 56 -20.32 -17.53 14.49
N GLY A 57 -19.41 -18.44 14.14
CA GLY A 57 -19.73 -19.62 13.33
C GLY A 57 -19.93 -19.34 11.82
N ASP A 58 -19.84 -18.09 11.37
CA ASP A 58 -19.92 -17.70 9.95
C ASP A 58 -18.60 -17.05 9.50
N THR A 59 -17.90 -17.68 8.55
CA THR A 59 -16.62 -17.17 8.00
C THR A 59 -16.75 -15.83 7.29
N HIS A 60 -17.96 -15.45 6.89
CA HIS A 60 -18.25 -14.22 6.15
C HIS A 60 -18.92 -13.14 7.01
N PHE A 61 -19.13 -13.38 8.31
CA PHE A 61 -19.90 -12.46 9.17
C PHE A 61 -19.30 -11.04 9.18
N PHE A 62 -17.97 -10.95 9.20
CA PHE A 62 -17.22 -9.70 9.19
C PHE A 62 -16.80 -9.22 7.79
N ASP A 63 -17.39 -9.75 6.72
CA ASP A 63 -17.16 -9.22 5.37
C ASP A 63 -17.65 -7.77 5.25
N GLU A 64 -16.95 -6.95 4.47
CA GLU A 64 -17.23 -5.51 4.36
C GLU A 64 -18.60 -5.18 3.76
N THR A 65 -19.21 -6.14 3.07
CA THR A 65 -20.54 -6.04 2.48
C THR A 65 -21.65 -6.31 3.50
N LYS A 66 -21.34 -6.96 4.63
CA LYS A 66 -22.28 -7.32 5.70
C LYS A 66 -22.33 -6.26 6.80
N MET A 67 -23.46 -6.24 7.52
CA MET A 67 -23.68 -5.32 8.66
C MET A 67 -22.62 -5.50 9.75
N GLY A 68 -22.32 -6.75 10.13
CA GLY A 68 -21.30 -7.07 11.13
C GLY A 68 -19.91 -6.56 10.77
N GLY A 69 -19.46 -6.78 9.53
CA GLY A 69 -18.18 -6.26 9.06
C GLY A 69 -18.10 -4.74 9.04
N ARG A 70 -19.17 -4.06 8.62
CA ARG A 70 -19.25 -2.59 8.64
C ARG A 70 -19.19 -2.02 10.07
N LEU A 71 -19.95 -2.61 11.00
CA LEU A 71 -19.97 -2.17 12.40
C LEU A 71 -18.63 -2.45 13.10
N LEU A 72 -18.05 -3.64 12.88
CA LEU A 72 -16.73 -4.00 13.41
C LEU A 72 -15.68 -2.98 12.94
N LEU A 73 -15.61 -2.71 11.64
CA LEU A 73 -14.65 -1.77 11.08
C LEU A 73 -14.81 -0.35 11.66
N GLN A 74 -16.05 0.13 11.83
CA GLN A 74 -16.29 1.43 12.45
C GLN A 74 -15.79 1.47 13.90
N MET A 75 -16.04 0.42 14.68
CA MET A 75 -15.57 0.32 16.06
C MET A 75 -14.05 0.24 16.14
N LEU A 76 -13.40 -0.58 15.32
CA LEU A 76 -11.94 -0.65 15.23
C LEU A 76 -11.34 0.71 14.83
N THR A 77 -11.99 1.43 13.92
CA THR A 77 -11.57 2.79 13.54
C THR A 77 -11.69 3.76 14.71
N ALA A 78 -12.76 3.67 15.51
CA ALA A 78 -12.95 4.51 16.70
C ALA A 78 -12.00 4.15 17.86
N LEU A 79 -11.52 2.90 17.90
CA LEU A 79 -10.54 2.41 18.87
C LEU A 79 -9.09 2.66 18.43
N SER A 80 -8.87 2.88 17.13
CA SER A 80 -7.55 3.12 16.55
C SER A 80 -6.87 4.31 17.20
N ARG A 81 -5.58 4.16 17.49
CA ARG A 81 -4.74 5.23 18.05
C ARG A 81 -4.13 6.12 16.98
N ARG A 82 -4.51 5.93 15.71
CA ARG A 82 -3.97 6.67 14.58
C ARG A 82 -4.33 8.15 14.65
N THR A 83 -3.37 8.99 14.32
CA THR A 83 -3.54 10.44 14.31
C THR A 83 -4.16 10.89 12.98
N GLU A 84 -4.70 12.10 12.90
CA GLU A 84 -5.26 12.63 11.64
C GLU A 84 -4.23 12.69 10.50
N ASN A 85 -2.93 12.76 10.83
CA ASN A 85 -1.85 12.74 9.85
C ASN A 85 -1.69 11.37 9.15
N ASP A 86 -2.22 10.29 9.72
CA ASP A 86 -2.16 8.95 9.12
C ASP A 86 -3.24 8.72 8.04
N LYS A 87 -4.19 9.65 7.87
CA LYS A 87 -5.40 9.51 7.03
C LYS A 87 -5.20 9.75 5.52
N LYS A 88 -3.96 9.81 5.02
CA LYS A 88 -3.65 10.12 3.60
C LYS A 88 -3.63 8.91 2.64
N ILE A 89 -4.21 7.79 3.05
CA ILE A 89 -4.16 6.53 2.31
C ILE A 89 -5.58 6.26 1.74
N SER A 90 -5.72 5.55 0.62
CA SER A 90 -7.04 5.34 -0.01
C SER A 90 -7.99 4.58 0.93
N ILE A 91 -9.30 4.75 0.75
CA ILE A 91 -10.34 4.17 1.63
C ILE A 91 -10.20 2.64 1.76
N VAL A 92 -9.80 1.93 0.70
CA VAL A 92 -9.63 0.46 0.72
C VAL A 92 -8.41 0.06 1.55
N GLU A 93 -7.32 0.81 1.42
CA GLU A 93 -6.10 0.60 2.19
C GLU A 93 -6.28 1.01 3.67
N GLU A 94 -7.09 2.03 3.96
CA GLU A 94 -7.45 2.41 5.32
C GLU A 94 -8.07 1.24 6.08
N LYS A 95 -8.96 0.47 5.44
CA LYS A 95 -9.56 -0.72 6.04
C LYS A 95 -8.54 -1.77 6.43
N ASN A 96 -7.60 -2.08 5.52
CA ASN A 96 -6.54 -3.05 5.79
C ASN A 96 -5.64 -2.56 6.93
N ILE A 97 -5.30 -1.27 6.94
CA ILE A 97 -4.49 -0.70 8.02
C ILE A 97 -5.20 -0.80 9.37
N ILE A 98 -6.49 -0.45 9.43
CA ILE A 98 -7.29 -0.54 10.66
C ILE A 98 -7.35 -1.98 11.14
N LEU A 99 -7.71 -2.95 10.28
CA LEU A 99 -7.76 -4.36 10.68
C LEU A 99 -6.41 -4.85 11.21
N ASN A 100 -5.31 -4.42 10.60
CA ASN A 100 -3.97 -4.84 11.00
C ASN A 100 -3.46 -4.24 12.30
N GLU A 101 -3.91 -3.04 12.68
CA GLU A 101 -3.65 -2.49 14.02
C GLU A 101 -4.15 -3.44 15.11
N PHE A 102 -5.18 -4.22 14.81
CA PHE A 102 -5.76 -5.25 15.68
C PHE A 102 -5.41 -6.67 15.21
N GLN A 103 -4.32 -6.82 14.46
CA GLN A 103 -3.76 -8.09 13.99
C GLN A 103 -4.70 -8.97 13.14
N LEU A 104 -5.68 -8.36 12.48
CA LEU A 104 -6.62 -9.04 11.58
C LEU A 104 -6.24 -8.83 10.11
N LEU A 105 -6.08 -9.93 9.37
CA LEU A 105 -5.69 -9.91 7.96
C LEU A 105 -6.85 -10.36 7.05
N ARG A 106 -7.17 -9.60 6.00
CA ARG A 106 -8.15 -10.03 4.99
C ARG A 106 -7.57 -11.10 4.07
N ASP A 107 -6.42 -10.82 3.48
CA ASP A 107 -5.63 -11.72 2.65
C ASP A 107 -4.15 -11.40 2.85
N ASP A 108 -3.35 -12.44 3.12
CA ASP A 108 -1.93 -12.35 3.40
C ASP A 108 -1.06 -13.19 2.45
N ILE A 109 -1.68 -13.89 1.48
CA ILE A 109 -1.01 -14.74 0.49
C ILE A 109 -1.04 -14.12 -0.91
N HIS A 110 -2.21 -13.69 -1.39
CA HIS A 110 -2.31 -13.04 -2.71
C HIS A 110 -2.11 -11.53 -2.64
N ASN A 111 -1.87 -11.01 -1.44
CA ASN A 111 -1.38 -9.66 -1.20
C ASN A 111 0.14 -9.74 -1.06
N PHE A 112 0.88 -9.45 -2.14
CA PHE A 112 2.33 -9.60 -2.21
C PHE A 112 2.99 -8.41 -2.92
N VAL A 113 4.32 -8.40 -2.91
CA VAL A 113 5.18 -7.50 -3.68
C VAL A 113 6.31 -8.32 -4.31
N SER A 114 6.60 -8.08 -5.59
CA SER A 114 7.74 -8.71 -6.25
C SER A 114 9.01 -7.97 -5.87
N VAL A 115 10.05 -8.68 -5.45
CA VAL A 115 11.30 -8.09 -4.98
C VAL A 115 12.51 -8.81 -5.52
N ARG A 116 13.61 -8.07 -5.62
CA ARG A 116 14.96 -8.60 -5.74
C ARG A 116 15.93 -7.69 -4.98
N GLY A 117 16.98 -8.27 -4.41
CA GLY A 117 18.08 -7.51 -3.83
C GLY A 117 17.85 -7.07 -2.38
N LEU A 118 16.85 -7.63 -1.71
CA LEU A 118 16.51 -7.32 -0.32
C LEU A 118 16.91 -8.46 0.62
N VAL A 119 17.31 -8.09 1.83
CA VAL A 119 17.48 -8.98 2.98
C VAL A 119 16.52 -8.58 4.09
N ALA A 120 16.26 -9.51 5.02
CA ALA A 120 15.37 -9.27 6.14
C ALA A 120 15.90 -9.94 7.41
N GLU A 121 15.61 -9.33 8.56
CA GLU A 121 15.97 -9.86 9.87
C GLU A 121 14.74 -10.12 10.74
N LYS A 122 14.85 -11.13 11.59
CA LYS A 122 13.94 -11.38 12.69
C LYS A 122 14.75 -11.66 13.95
N ASN A 123 14.43 -10.98 15.05
CA ASN A 123 15.19 -11.02 16.30
C ASN A 123 16.69 -10.73 16.10
N LYS A 124 17.02 -9.77 15.22
CA LYS A 124 18.40 -9.42 14.82
C LYS A 124 19.18 -10.54 14.14
N ILE A 125 18.48 -11.55 13.62
CA ILE A 125 19.07 -12.65 12.86
C ILE A 125 18.58 -12.52 11.42
N ILE A 126 19.53 -12.43 10.47
CA ILE A 126 19.22 -12.41 9.04
C ILE A 126 18.56 -13.73 8.65
N SER A 127 17.40 -13.63 7.99
CA SER A 127 16.68 -14.78 7.45
C SER A 127 17.50 -15.43 6.33
N GLN A 128 17.79 -16.73 6.48
CA GLN A 128 18.59 -17.48 5.50
C GLN A 128 17.93 -17.49 4.12
N MET A 129 16.60 -17.55 4.07
CA MET A 129 15.86 -17.52 2.81
C MET A 129 16.10 -16.20 2.06
N TRP A 130 15.95 -15.06 2.76
CA TRP A 130 16.15 -13.74 2.16
C TRP A 130 17.61 -13.51 1.76
N ARG A 131 18.55 -13.96 2.59
CA ARG A 131 19.98 -13.92 2.28
C ARG A 131 20.29 -14.71 1.01
N ASN A 132 19.78 -15.93 0.88
CA ASN A 132 20.03 -16.76 -0.29
C ASN A 132 19.39 -16.17 -1.54
N ALA A 133 18.15 -15.68 -1.44
CA ALA A 133 17.47 -15.00 -2.54
C ALA A 133 18.26 -13.78 -3.03
N TRP A 134 18.82 -12.98 -2.11
CA TRP A 134 19.71 -11.88 -2.47
C TRP A 134 21.01 -12.36 -3.12
N SER A 135 21.73 -13.32 -2.52
CA SER A 135 23.02 -13.79 -3.03
C SER A 135 22.93 -14.50 -4.38
N GLU A 136 21.79 -15.14 -4.67
CA GLU A 136 21.52 -15.80 -5.94
C GLU A 136 20.84 -14.88 -6.97
N GLY A 137 20.57 -13.61 -6.61
CA GLY A 137 19.90 -12.65 -7.49
C GLY A 137 18.45 -13.02 -7.85
N VAL A 138 17.79 -13.82 -7.02
CA VAL A 138 16.45 -14.36 -7.29
C VAL A 138 15.38 -13.27 -7.13
N THR A 139 14.54 -13.17 -8.14
CA THR A 139 13.29 -12.41 -8.07
C THR A 139 12.16 -13.32 -7.59
N TRP A 140 11.39 -12.85 -6.62
CA TRP A 140 10.26 -13.62 -6.07
C TRP A 140 9.17 -12.71 -5.53
N ASN A 141 7.96 -13.26 -5.42
CA ASN A 141 6.81 -12.59 -4.82
C ASN A 141 6.83 -12.84 -3.32
N VAL A 142 6.95 -11.77 -2.53
CA VAL A 142 6.93 -11.84 -1.06
C VAL A 142 5.50 -11.59 -0.58
N PRO A 143 4.82 -12.60 -0.01
CA PRO A 143 3.50 -12.41 0.57
C PRO A 143 3.54 -11.47 1.77
N LEU A 144 2.44 -10.76 2.02
CA LEU A 144 2.28 -9.87 3.17
C LEU A 144 2.64 -10.57 4.49
N LYS A 145 2.24 -11.84 4.65
CA LYS A 145 2.57 -12.63 5.84
C LYS A 145 4.08 -12.68 6.10
N GLU A 146 4.87 -12.82 5.05
CA GLU A 146 6.32 -12.89 5.13
C GLU A 146 6.95 -11.53 5.44
N ILE A 147 6.38 -10.44 4.91
CA ILE A 147 6.78 -9.07 5.24
C ILE A 147 6.53 -8.77 6.71
N LEU A 148 5.32 -9.08 7.21
CA LEU A 148 4.92 -8.84 8.60
C LEU A 148 5.69 -9.69 9.61
N ARG A 149 6.16 -10.86 9.19
CA ARG A 149 6.94 -11.78 10.04
C ARG A 149 8.34 -11.26 10.36
N MET A 150 8.89 -10.39 9.53
CA MET A 150 10.24 -9.82 9.68
C MET A 150 10.20 -8.52 10.48
N ASP A 151 11.21 -8.28 11.31
CA ASP A 151 11.33 -7.04 12.08
C ASP A 151 11.83 -5.91 11.18
N SER A 152 12.92 -6.15 10.44
CA SER A 152 13.53 -5.20 9.51
C SER A 152 13.67 -5.81 8.10
N ILE A 153 13.59 -4.96 7.08
CA ILE A 153 13.83 -5.31 5.68
C ILE A 153 14.62 -4.15 5.05
N TYR A 154 15.70 -4.45 4.33
CA TYR A 154 16.60 -3.47 3.72
C TYR A 154 17.36 -4.07 2.53
N PRO A 155 17.97 -3.23 1.65
CA PRO A 155 18.83 -3.71 0.56
C PRO A 155 19.97 -4.58 1.07
N GLY A 156 20.26 -5.69 0.39
CA GLY A 156 21.46 -6.48 0.68
C GLY A 156 22.75 -5.74 0.33
N HIS A 157 22.68 -4.78 -0.60
CA HIS A 157 23.78 -3.90 -0.97
C HIS A 157 23.30 -2.45 -1.08
N GLY A 158 24.13 -1.51 -0.62
CA GLY A 158 23.81 -0.08 -0.59
C GLY A 158 22.63 0.26 0.34
N ASN A 159 21.97 1.38 0.07
CA ASN A 159 20.85 1.88 0.89
C ASN A 159 19.71 2.45 0.04
N LYS A 160 19.57 2.01 -1.21
CA LYS A 160 18.62 2.55 -2.18
C LYS A 160 17.75 1.43 -2.73
N VAL A 161 16.46 1.68 -2.91
CA VAL A 161 15.52 0.77 -3.56
C VAL A 161 14.80 1.48 -4.69
N LEU A 162 14.77 0.83 -5.85
CA LEU A 162 13.98 1.22 -7.00
C LEU A 162 12.59 0.58 -6.94
N ILE A 163 11.55 1.38 -7.13
CA ILE A 163 10.15 0.96 -7.07
C ILE A 163 9.57 1.18 -8.47
N ILE A 164 9.22 0.08 -9.14
CA ILE A 164 8.68 0.11 -10.50
C ILE A 164 7.20 -0.29 -10.49
N GLU A 165 6.35 0.54 -11.08
CA GLU A 165 4.93 0.23 -11.19
C GLU A 165 4.64 -0.84 -12.26
N ASN A 166 5.24 -0.69 -13.44
CA ASN A 166 4.99 -1.54 -14.61
C ASN A 166 5.82 -2.84 -14.56
N SER A 167 5.14 -3.98 -14.58
CA SER A 167 5.78 -5.31 -14.50
C SER A 167 6.65 -5.66 -15.72
N ALA A 168 6.33 -5.14 -16.91
CA ALA A 168 7.14 -5.35 -18.11
C ALA A 168 8.48 -4.61 -17.99
N VAL A 169 8.44 -3.34 -17.56
CA VAL A 169 9.64 -2.54 -17.31
C VAL A 169 10.47 -3.10 -16.17
N TYR A 170 9.83 -3.55 -15.09
CA TYR A 170 10.49 -4.27 -14.00
C TYR A 170 11.28 -5.46 -14.53
N SER A 171 10.65 -6.31 -15.36
CA SER A 171 11.29 -7.51 -15.91
C SER A 171 12.55 -7.18 -16.72
N VAL A 172 12.51 -6.12 -17.54
CA VAL A 172 13.69 -5.67 -18.30
C VAL A 172 14.78 -5.12 -17.37
N LEU A 173 14.41 -4.31 -16.36
CA LEU A 173 15.37 -3.75 -15.41
C LEU A 173 16.04 -4.81 -14.52
N LEU A 174 15.41 -5.97 -14.32
CA LEU A 174 16.08 -7.08 -13.65
C LEU A 174 17.35 -7.51 -14.39
N GLU A 175 17.34 -7.49 -15.72
CA GLU A 175 18.52 -7.89 -16.51
C GLU A 175 19.54 -6.76 -16.62
N LEU A 176 19.08 -5.51 -16.74
CA LEU A 176 19.95 -4.36 -17.03
C LEU A 176 20.65 -3.79 -15.80
N VAL A 177 20.04 -3.90 -14.62
CA VAL A 177 20.61 -3.34 -13.37
C VAL A 177 20.60 -4.39 -12.24
N PRO A 178 21.33 -5.51 -12.39
CA PRO A 178 21.26 -6.65 -11.47
C PRO A 178 21.68 -6.32 -10.03
N GLU A 179 22.57 -5.33 -9.87
CA GLU A 179 23.13 -4.91 -8.58
C GLU A 179 22.17 -4.06 -7.73
N ILE A 180 21.07 -3.59 -8.32
CA ILE A 180 20.14 -2.68 -7.66
C ILE A 180 19.00 -3.47 -7.01
N ALA A 181 18.76 -3.16 -5.74
CA ALA A 181 17.56 -3.59 -5.04
C ALA A 181 16.33 -2.94 -5.67
N ILE A 182 15.40 -3.77 -6.14
CA ILE A 182 14.28 -3.34 -6.96
C ILE A 182 13.02 -4.09 -6.55
N ILE A 183 11.90 -3.37 -6.49
CA ILE A 183 10.59 -3.93 -6.20
C ILE A 183 9.60 -3.55 -7.31
N CYS A 184 8.59 -4.39 -7.51
CA CYS A 184 7.48 -4.11 -8.40
C CYS A 184 6.14 -4.12 -7.66
N SER A 185 5.35 -3.06 -7.82
CA SER A 185 3.99 -3.00 -7.28
C SER A 185 2.94 -3.64 -8.20
N SER A 186 3.23 -3.78 -9.50
CA SER A 186 2.28 -4.26 -10.52
C SER A 186 0.97 -3.46 -10.54
N GLY A 187 1.10 -2.13 -10.63
CA GLY A 187 -0.01 -1.17 -10.58
C GLY A 187 -0.19 -0.55 -9.20
N GLN A 188 -1.46 -0.34 -8.78
CA GLN A 188 -1.78 0.29 -7.50
C GLN A 188 -1.15 -0.46 -6.33
N PHE A 189 -0.57 0.30 -5.39
CA PHE A 189 0.14 -0.29 -4.26
C PHE A 189 -0.82 -1.08 -3.38
N THR A 190 -0.52 -2.38 -3.26
CA THR A 190 -1.18 -3.23 -2.28
C THR A 190 -0.68 -2.87 -0.88
N TYR A 191 -1.36 -3.40 0.14
CA TYR A 191 -0.91 -3.21 1.51
C TYR A 191 0.48 -3.85 1.76
N ALA A 192 0.79 -4.97 1.11
CA ALA A 192 2.13 -5.56 1.14
C ALA A 192 3.22 -4.57 0.69
N VAL A 193 2.97 -3.85 -0.42
CA VAL A 193 3.90 -2.81 -0.91
C VAL A 193 4.09 -1.73 0.16
N TRP A 194 3.01 -1.19 0.73
CA TRP A 194 3.13 -0.14 1.75
C TRP A 194 3.87 -0.60 3.01
N GLN A 195 3.62 -1.82 3.49
CA GLN A 195 4.33 -2.34 4.65
C GLN A 195 5.81 -2.55 4.37
N LEU A 196 6.16 -3.01 3.17
CA LEU A 196 7.56 -3.11 2.76
C LEU A 196 8.22 -1.73 2.74
N LEU A 197 7.59 -0.72 2.13
CA LEU A 197 8.13 0.63 2.06
C LEU A 197 8.33 1.27 3.44
N ARG A 198 7.41 1.02 4.38
CA ARG A 198 7.56 1.47 5.78
C ARG A 198 8.80 0.84 6.43
N LYS A 199 8.98 -0.47 6.31
CA LYS A 199 10.14 -1.18 6.85
C LYS A 199 11.45 -0.70 6.22
N LEU A 200 11.46 -0.43 4.91
CA LEU A 200 12.60 0.16 4.23
C LEU A 200 12.91 1.57 4.78
N SER A 201 11.89 2.40 4.93
CA SER A 201 12.03 3.76 5.47
C SER A 201 12.55 3.78 6.92
N GLU A 202 12.06 2.88 7.77
CA GLU A 202 12.55 2.68 9.15
C GLU A 202 14.05 2.33 9.21
N ASN A 203 14.58 1.72 8.13
CA ASN A 203 16.00 1.43 7.96
C ASN A 203 16.77 2.52 7.19
N ASN A 204 16.20 3.74 7.07
CA ASN A 204 16.77 4.90 6.38
C ASN A 204 17.10 4.66 4.90
N VAL A 205 16.38 3.74 4.25
CA VAL A 205 16.55 3.43 2.83
C VAL A 205 15.98 4.56 1.99
N LYS A 206 16.72 4.98 0.94
CA LYS A 206 16.22 5.91 -0.07
C LYS A 206 15.32 5.19 -1.07
N LEU A 207 14.16 5.77 -1.35
CA LEU A 207 13.12 5.19 -2.17
C LEU A 207 13.04 5.94 -3.50
N TYR A 208 13.27 5.25 -4.62
CA TYR A 208 13.17 5.84 -5.95
C TYR A 208 11.97 5.27 -6.67
N TYR A 209 10.94 6.08 -6.89
CA TYR A 209 9.72 5.68 -7.59
C TYR A 209 9.81 5.95 -9.10
N SER A 210 9.40 4.99 -9.90
CA SER A 210 9.19 5.16 -11.34
C SER A 210 7.90 4.47 -11.77
N GLY A 211 6.96 5.26 -12.29
CA GLY A 211 5.71 4.77 -12.86
C GLY A 211 5.43 5.43 -14.20
N ASP A 212 4.33 5.02 -14.83
CA ASP A 212 3.89 5.61 -16.09
C ASP A 212 3.58 7.11 -15.92
N LEU A 213 3.75 7.84 -17.01
CA LEU A 213 3.42 9.27 -17.09
C LEU A 213 2.00 9.41 -17.60
N ASP A 214 1.07 9.03 -16.70
CA ASP A 214 -0.36 9.25 -16.78
C ASP A 214 -0.89 9.75 -15.42
N PRO A 215 -2.18 10.12 -15.30
CA PRO A 215 -2.69 10.71 -14.06
C PRO A 215 -2.59 9.78 -12.86
N GLU A 216 -2.78 8.47 -13.07
CA GLU A 216 -2.67 7.45 -12.04
C GLU A 216 -1.22 7.31 -11.52
N GLY A 217 -0.24 7.22 -12.42
CA GLY A 217 1.18 7.15 -12.07
C GLY A 217 1.70 8.42 -11.40
N LEU A 218 1.28 9.60 -11.86
CA LEU A 218 1.61 10.88 -11.20
C LEU A 218 1.02 10.98 -9.79
N LEU A 219 -0.22 10.52 -9.59
CA LEU A 219 -0.84 10.49 -8.25
C LEU A 219 -0.12 9.53 -7.32
N MET A 220 0.30 8.37 -7.81
CA MET A 220 1.06 7.41 -7.01
C MET A 220 2.43 7.98 -6.61
N ALA A 221 3.16 8.58 -7.55
CA ALA A 221 4.44 9.25 -7.26
C ALA A 221 4.30 10.32 -6.18
N GLN A 222 3.28 11.19 -6.29
CA GLN A 222 2.98 12.18 -5.26
C GLN A 222 2.68 11.52 -3.90
N LYS A 223 1.87 10.45 -3.88
CA LYS A 223 1.53 9.74 -2.64
C LYS A 223 2.77 9.14 -1.97
N VAL A 224 3.70 8.56 -2.73
CA VAL A 224 4.96 8.03 -2.20
C VAL A 224 5.82 9.15 -1.61
N ILE A 225 5.97 10.28 -2.32
CA ILE A 225 6.71 11.45 -1.83
C ILE A 225 6.09 12.03 -0.56
N GLU A 226 4.75 12.18 -0.51
CA GLU A 226 4.06 12.70 0.65
C GLU A 226 4.16 11.78 1.87
N MET A 227 4.21 10.46 1.66
CA MET A 227 4.33 9.47 2.74
C MET A 227 5.77 9.37 3.27
N PHE A 228 6.77 9.59 2.42
CA PHE A 228 8.18 9.44 2.76
C PHE A 228 9.00 10.66 2.32
N PRO A 229 8.70 11.88 2.84
CA PRO A 229 9.22 13.12 2.29
C PRO A 229 10.75 13.29 2.36
N GLU A 230 11.42 12.60 3.28
CA GLU A 230 12.88 12.67 3.44
C GLU A 230 13.63 11.57 2.66
N GLN A 231 12.92 10.52 2.26
CA GLN A 231 13.49 9.31 1.65
C GLN A 231 13.12 9.16 0.17
N ALA A 232 11.95 9.63 -0.25
CA ALA A 232 11.40 9.35 -1.56
C ALA A 232 11.74 10.41 -2.62
N GLN A 233 12.13 9.93 -3.80
CA GLN A 233 12.37 10.71 -5.02
C GLN A 233 11.84 9.94 -6.23
N THR A 234 11.77 10.59 -7.39
CA THR A 234 11.36 9.95 -8.64
C THR A 234 12.54 9.68 -9.58
N ILE A 235 12.36 8.67 -10.44
CA ILE A 235 13.24 8.35 -11.57
C ILE A 235 12.40 8.28 -12.85
N GLY A 236 12.86 8.94 -13.91
CA GLY A 236 12.19 8.93 -15.21
C GLY A 236 10.82 9.63 -15.21
N MET A 237 10.54 10.45 -14.19
CA MET A 237 9.30 11.23 -14.08
C MET A 237 9.61 12.71 -14.26
N SER A 238 10.08 13.05 -15.47
CA SER A 238 10.47 14.40 -15.85
C SER A 238 9.72 14.86 -17.12
N LEU A 239 9.76 16.17 -17.41
CA LEU A 239 9.18 16.69 -18.64
C LEU A 239 9.87 16.12 -19.90
N GLU A 240 11.16 15.83 -19.81
CA GLU A 240 11.94 15.18 -20.87
C GLU A 240 11.41 13.76 -21.13
N SER A 241 11.27 12.96 -20.08
CA SER A 241 10.68 11.62 -20.13
C SER A 241 9.29 11.65 -20.77
N TYR A 242 8.46 12.64 -20.39
CA TYR A 242 7.14 12.84 -20.99
C TYR A 242 7.21 13.16 -22.50
N GLN A 243 8.16 14.00 -22.93
CA GLN A 243 8.27 14.36 -24.35
C GLN A 243 8.73 13.21 -25.23
N VAL A 244 9.67 12.39 -24.73
CA VAL A 244 10.19 11.22 -25.44
C VAL A 244 9.15 10.09 -25.44
N GLY A 245 8.51 9.85 -24.30
CA GLY A 245 7.59 8.75 -24.08
C GLY A 245 6.17 8.93 -24.61
N LYS A 246 5.77 10.14 -25.04
CA LYS A 246 4.40 10.42 -25.47
C LYS A 246 3.99 9.51 -26.63
N GLN A 247 2.83 8.87 -26.48
CA GLN A 247 2.24 8.02 -27.53
C GLN A 247 0.90 8.61 -27.99
N LEU A 248 0.31 8.09 -29.07
CA LEU A 248 -1.01 8.56 -29.56
C LEU A 248 -2.21 8.18 -28.65
N SER A 249 -1.93 7.72 -27.43
CA SER A 249 -2.94 7.36 -26.42
C SER A 249 -3.51 8.60 -25.76
N LYS A 250 -4.82 8.81 -25.92
CA LYS A 250 -5.53 9.98 -25.37
C LYS A 250 -6.01 9.77 -23.94
N LEU A 251 -6.08 10.85 -23.18
CA LEU A 251 -6.68 10.89 -21.84
C LEU A 251 -8.21 10.83 -21.90
N LEU A 252 -8.80 10.14 -20.93
CA LEU A 252 -10.23 10.17 -20.69
C LEU A 252 -10.64 11.43 -19.89
N PRO A 253 -11.88 11.93 -20.01
CA PRO A 253 -12.33 13.11 -19.26
C PRO A 253 -12.20 12.98 -17.73
N GLN A 254 -12.38 11.77 -17.20
CA GLN A 254 -12.22 11.49 -15.77
C GLN A 254 -10.75 11.62 -15.31
N GLN A 255 -9.82 11.24 -16.18
CA GLN A 255 -8.38 11.30 -15.94
C GLN A 255 -7.85 12.74 -15.92
N LEU A 256 -8.44 13.64 -16.72
CA LEU A 256 -8.14 15.08 -16.65
C LEU A 256 -8.48 15.68 -15.27
N LYS A 257 -9.59 15.25 -14.66
CA LYS A 257 -9.94 15.72 -13.30
C LYS A 257 -8.97 15.22 -12.23
N GLN A 258 -8.29 14.10 -12.46
CA GLN A 258 -7.29 13.58 -11.53
C GLN A 258 -6.02 14.43 -11.51
N LEU A 259 -5.62 14.99 -12.66
CA LEU A 259 -4.45 15.87 -12.78
C LEU A 259 -4.54 17.11 -11.89
N GLN A 260 -5.74 17.63 -11.68
CA GLN A 260 -5.99 18.76 -10.78
C GLN A 260 -5.66 18.47 -9.30
N LYS A 261 -5.51 17.19 -8.93
CA LYS A 261 -5.12 16.78 -7.57
C LYS A 261 -3.60 16.71 -7.38
N ILE A 262 -2.81 16.92 -8.44
CA ILE A 262 -1.35 16.94 -8.38
C ILE A 262 -0.89 18.31 -7.85
N ASN A 263 -0.27 18.28 -6.68
CA ASN A 263 0.24 19.44 -5.95
C ASN A 263 1.78 19.45 -5.84
N ASN A 264 2.44 18.31 -6.03
CA ASN A 264 3.91 18.26 -6.04
C ASN A 264 4.45 19.14 -7.19
N LYS A 265 5.42 20.01 -6.87
CA LYS A 265 5.90 21.04 -7.80
C LYS A 265 6.48 20.46 -9.10
N GLU A 266 7.26 19.39 -9.01
CA GLU A 266 7.93 18.78 -10.17
C GLU A 266 6.92 18.01 -11.02
N LEU A 267 6.05 17.21 -10.38
CA LEU A 267 5.01 16.45 -11.07
C LEU A 267 3.94 17.35 -11.70
N LYS A 268 3.66 18.51 -11.10
CA LYS A 268 2.67 19.48 -11.61
C LYS A 268 3.06 20.03 -12.99
N ILE A 269 4.35 20.22 -13.25
CA ILE A 269 4.84 20.67 -14.57
C ILE A 269 4.45 19.64 -15.65
N ILE A 270 4.56 18.36 -15.32
CA ILE A 270 4.16 17.26 -16.22
C ILE A 270 2.64 17.23 -16.36
N ALA A 271 1.91 17.35 -15.25
CA ALA A 271 0.45 17.38 -15.23
C ALA A 271 -0.12 18.51 -16.13
N GLU A 272 0.39 19.72 -16.01
CA GLU A 272 -0.04 20.87 -16.83
C GLU A 272 0.25 20.63 -18.33
N LYS A 273 1.40 20.06 -18.67
CA LYS A 273 1.71 19.70 -20.06
C LYS A 273 0.77 18.62 -20.59
N MET A 274 0.43 17.65 -19.74
CA MET A 274 -0.48 16.55 -20.03
C MET A 274 -1.92 17.04 -20.22
N GLU A 275 -2.38 18.00 -19.41
CA GLU A 275 -3.70 18.63 -19.57
C GLU A 275 -3.85 19.34 -20.92
N ILE A 276 -2.81 20.01 -21.40
CA ILE A 276 -2.83 20.72 -22.70
C ILE A 276 -2.82 19.73 -23.88
N SER A 277 -1.98 18.69 -23.79
CA SER A 277 -1.76 17.77 -24.90
C SER A 277 -2.78 16.63 -24.97
N HIS A 278 -3.47 16.34 -23.86
CA HIS A 278 -4.40 15.23 -23.69
C HIS A 278 -3.80 13.84 -23.99
N ILE A 279 -2.49 13.67 -23.80
CA ILE A 279 -1.74 12.48 -24.18
C ILE A 279 -1.07 11.83 -22.95
N LYS A 280 -0.93 10.50 -22.97
CA LYS A 280 -0.14 9.74 -21.97
C LYS A 280 1.25 9.36 -22.51
N ALA A 281 2.16 9.03 -21.60
CA ALA A 281 3.45 8.43 -21.91
C ALA A 281 3.69 7.18 -21.05
N TYR A 282 4.10 6.07 -21.67
CA TYR A 282 4.37 4.80 -20.98
C TYR A 282 5.87 4.57 -20.86
N GLN A 283 6.31 3.97 -19.75
CA GLN A 283 7.73 3.79 -19.38
C GLN A 283 8.56 3.09 -20.47
N GLU A 284 7.98 2.20 -21.27
CA GLU A 284 8.67 1.52 -22.37
C GLU A 284 9.21 2.51 -23.42
N GLY A 285 8.56 3.67 -23.59
CA GLY A 285 8.95 4.69 -24.57
C GLY A 285 10.16 5.53 -24.17
N TYR A 286 10.61 5.46 -22.92
CA TYR A 286 11.71 6.29 -22.39
C TYR A 286 12.61 5.52 -21.42
N LEU A 287 12.74 4.21 -21.62
CA LEU A 287 13.57 3.34 -20.78
C LEU A 287 15.03 3.79 -20.69
N ASP A 288 15.59 4.33 -21.78
CA ASP A 288 16.97 4.83 -21.79
C ASP A 288 17.18 6.01 -20.81
N ILE A 289 16.17 6.86 -20.64
CA ILE A 289 16.21 7.96 -19.65
C ILE A 289 16.15 7.38 -18.24
N ILE A 290 15.27 6.39 -18.00
CA ILE A 290 15.20 5.67 -16.71
C ILE A 290 16.56 5.07 -16.35
N LEU A 291 17.22 4.37 -17.29
CA LEU A 291 18.54 3.75 -17.06
C LEU A 291 19.62 4.79 -16.76
N THR A 292 19.61 5.90 -17.49
CA THR A 292 20.57 7.00 -17.27
C THR A 292 20.42 7.56 -15.85
N GLU A 293 19.20 7.88 -15.43
CA GLU A 293 18.94 8.39 -14.09
C GLU A 293 19.26 7.36 -13.00
N ILE A 294 19.02 6.06 -13.24
CA ILE A 294 19.42 4.99 -12.33
C ILE A 294 20.94 5.00 -12.12
N ASN A 295 21.72 5.08 -13.20
CA ASN A 295 23.18 5.11 -13.10
C ASN A 295 23.66 6.35 -12.30
N GLU A 296 23.06 7.51 -12.53
CA GLU A 296 23.43 8.75 -11.83
C GLU A 296 23.05 8.75 -10.34
N LYS A 297 21.83 8.30 -10.02
CA LYS A 297 21.25 8.44 -8.67
C LYS A 297 21.54 7.22 -7.79
N MET A 298 21.66 6.03 -8.38
CA MET A 298 21.66 4.77 -7.62
C MET A 298 23.00 4.03 -7.57
N GLN A 299 23.93 4.23 -8.50
CA GLN A 299 25.21 3.49 -8.55
C GLN A 299 26.34 4.05 -7.66
N ASN A 300 26.00 4.86 -6.65
CA ASN A 300 26.93 5.36 -5.63
C ASN A 300 26.54 4.87 -4.24
#